data_AF-A0A957QBD4-F1
#
_entry.id   AF-A0A957QBD4-F1
#
_cell.length_a   1.000
_cell.length_b   1.000
_cell.length_c   1.000
_cell.angle_alpha   90.00
_cell.angle_beta   90.00
_cell.angle_gamma   90.00
#
_symmetry.space_group_name_H-M   'P 1'
#
loop_
_entity.id
_entity.type
_entity.pdbx_description
1 polymer ?
#
loop_
_entity_poly.entity_id
_entity_poly.type
_entity_poly.pdbx_seq_one_letter_code
_entity_poly.pdbx_strand_id
1 'polypeptide(L)'
;MIRSAQRTEKPAGDLPRHRGVQTGTGYRRLFLYGAALVSVVLATVIWHQVGPESTTFPEAWNIGLRGPIDRFQSWVIGNRADHPAFLYFFNPIKTTVDNSLRAIETLLRWLPWPIHFLLLYAVAYRARGHRVAISSVVGLLLMGLFGLWDASMATFTLIFFSVFVALLIGIPLGIAAARYPRLEAFVRPLLDAMQTMPAFVYLIPVVLFFGLARTPSVIATVIYALPPAIRLTTLGIRQVDAHVLEAA
;
A
#
# COMPACT_ATOMS: atom_id res chain seq x y z
N MET A 1 80.65 -22.65 15.53
CA MET A 1 80.03 -21.39 16.02
C MET A 1 78.52 -21.59 15.99
N ILE A 2 77.81 -22.13 16.99
CA ILE A 2 77.62 -21.78 18.41
C ILE A 2 77.16 -20.32 18.63
N ARG A 3 75.83 -20.14 18.70
CA ARG A 3 75.05 -19.38 19.71
C ARG A 3 73.57 -19.72 19.48
N SER A 4 72.97 -20.63 20.23
CA SER A 4 72.43 -20.50 21.61
C SER A 4 71.08 -19.80 21.66
N ALA A 5 70.09 -20.58 22.09
CA ALA A 5 68.70 -20.24 22.29
C ALA A 5 68.46 -19.09 23.27
N GLN A 6 67.43 -18.30 22.99
CA GLN A 6 66.63 -17.65 24.03
C GLN A 6 65.15 -18.00 23.83
N ARG A 7 64.59 -18.47 24.93
CA ARG A 7 63.21 -18.89 25.17
C ARG A 7 62.41 -17.65 25.63
N THR A 8 61.10 -17.84 25.77
CA THR A 8 60.12 -17.04 26.55
C THR A 8 59.86 -15.62 26.02
N GLU A 9 58.64 -15.20 25.67
CA GLU A 9 57.32 -15.48 26.23
C GLU A 9 56.21 -15.16 25.21
N LYS A 10 55.12 -15.93 25.26
CA LYS A 10 53.89 -15.72 24.49
C LYS A 10 53.08 -14.62 25.18
N PRO A 11 52.74 -13.48 24.54
CA PRO A 11 51.83 -12.53 25.16
C PRO A 11 50.44 -13.17 25.24
N ALA A 12 49.84 -13.04 26.42
CA ALA A 12 48.54 -13.56 26.79
C ALA A 12 47.46 -13.11 25.80
N GLY A 13 46.49 -14.00 25.58
CA GLY A 13 45.40 -13.80 24.63
C GLY A 13 44.65 -12.49 24.84
N ASP A 14 44.35 -11.83 23.73
CA ASP A 14 43.36 -10.77 23.68
C ASP A 14 42.03 -11.31 24.19
N LEU A 15 41.70 -10.94 25.42
CA LEU A 15 40.39 -11.16 26.01
C LEU A 15 39.32 -10.48 25.13
N PRO A 16 38.12 -11.06 25.00
CA PRO A 16 37.04 -10.44 24.25
C PRO A 16 36.77 -9.05 24.83
N ARG A 17 36.90 -8.01 23.99
CA ARG A 17 36.49 -6.65 24.36
C ARG A 17 35.01 -6.69 24.74
N HIS A 18 34.73 -6.67 26.03
CA HIS A 18 33.39 -6.42 26.54
C HIS A 18 32.93 -5.09 25.94
N ARG A 19 31.99 -5.13 24.99
CA ARG A 19 31.21 -3.96 24.61
C ARG A 19 30.58 -3.46 25.90
N GLY A 20 31.08 -2.34 26.42
CA GLY A 20 30.45 -1.64 27.52
C GLY A 20 28.98 -1.48 27.19
N VAL A 21 28.13 -2.09 28.01
CA VAL A 21 26.69 -1.94 27.90
C VAL A 21 26.40 -0.45 28.06
N GLN A 22 25.90 0.19 27.00
CA GLN A 22 25.44 1.58 27.03
C GLN A 22 24.16 1.68 27.87
N THR A 23 24.25 1.46 29.19
CA THR A 23 23.10 1.53 30.11
C THR A 23 22.70 2.96 30.50
N GLY A 24 23.50 3.98 30.16
CA GLY A 24 23.24 5.38 30.55
C GLY A 24 22.27 6.16 29.65
N THR A 25 21.99 5.68 28.43
CA THR A 25 21.27 6.48 27.43
C THR A 25 19.75 6.38 27.56
N GLY A 26 19.24 5.25 28.06
CA GLY A 26 17.80 4.98 28.20
C GLY A 26 17.14 5.80 29.30
N TYR A 27 17.73 5.80 30.51
CA TYR A 27 17.21 6.57 31.65
C TYR A 27 17.26 8.08 31.42
N ARG A 28 18.29 8.59 30.73
CA ARG A 28 18.38 10.01 30.38
C ARG A 28 17.30 10.43 29.38
N ARG A 29 16.99 9.59 28.38
CA ARG A 29 15.90 9.84 27.43
C ARG A 29 14.54 9.76 28.12
N LEU A 30 14.34 8.78 29.00
CA LEU A 30 13.11 8.62 29.77
C LEU A 30 12.87 9.85 30.68
N PHE A 31 13.90 10.34 31.35
CA PHE A 31 13.84 11.56 32.16
C PHE A 31 13.55 12.80 31.31
N LEU A 32 14.18 12.93 30.13
CA LEU A 32 13.93 14.05 29.21
C LEU A 32 12.49 14.05 28.66
N TYR A 33 11.94 12.89 28.29
CA TYR A 33 10.54 12.78 27.87
C TYR A 33 9.57 13.05 29.03
N GLY A 34 9.88 12.59 30.24
CA GLY A 34 9.11 12.89 31.44
C GLY A 34 9.11 14.38 31.79
N ALA A 35 10.29 15.02 31.75
CA ALA A 35 10.42 16.47 31.98
C ALA A 35 9.70 17.28 30.90
N ALA A 36 9.78 16.87 29.63
CA ALA A 36 9.04 17.50 28.54
C ALA A 36 7.52 17.40 28.77
N LEU A 37 7.01 16.23 29.14
CA LEU A 37 5.59 16.04 29.43
C LEU A 37 5.13 16.92 30.60
N VAL A 38 5.90 16.95 31.70
CA VAL A 38 5.59 17.81 32.86
C VAL A 38 5.61 19.28 32.47
N SER A 39 6.56 19.72 31.63
CA SER A 39 6.61 21.10 31.15
C SER A 39 5.42 21.46 30.25
N VAL A 40 4.94 20.55 29.42
CA VAL A 40 3.72 20.75 28.61
C VAL A 40 2.49 20.85 29.50
N VAL A 41 2.36 19.96 30.49
CA VAL A 41 1.25 20.00 31.45
C VAL A 41 1.26 21.29 32.26
N LEU A 42 2.42 21.71 32.77
CA LEU A 42 2.57 22.97 33.49
C LEU A 42 2.24 24.18 32.59
N ALA A 43 2.70 24.17 31.34
CA ALA A 43 2.37 25.22 30.37
C ALA A 43 0.87 25.29 30.08
N THR A 44 0.18 24.15 29.98
CA THR A 44 -1.29 24.08 29.82
C THR A 44 -2.02 24.61 31.05
N VAL A 45 -1.56 24.25 32.26
CA VAL A 45 -2.14 24.75 33.52
C VAL A 45 -1.94 26.26 33.64
N ILE A 46 -0.75 26.78 33.34
CA ILE A 46 -0.46 28.23 33.36
C ILE A 46 -1.32 28.96 32.31
N TRP A 47 -1.47 28.39 31.10
CA TRP A 47 -2.35 28.94 30.07
C TRP A 47 -3.80 29.06 30.55
N HIS A 48 -4.31 28.07 31.28
CA HIS A 48 -5.68 28.12 31.82
C HIS A 48 -5.86 29.09 32.99
N GLN A 49 -4.78 29.46 33.70
CA GLN A 49 -4.84 30.35 34.86
C GLN A 49 -4.54 31.81 34.52
N VAL A 50 -3.70 32.07 33.50
CA VAL A 50 -3.17 33.40 33.17
C VAL A 50 -3.31 33.73 31.68
N GLY A 51 -3.57 32.74 30.83
CA GLY A 51 -3.75 32.93 29.40
C GLY A 51 -5.11 33.53 29.04
N PRO A 52 -5.31 33.89 27.77
CA PRO A 52 -6.60 34.37 27.27
C PRO A 52 -7.72 33.36 27.57
N GLU A 53 -8.92 33.84 27.91
CA GLU A 53 -10.08 32.97 28.19
C GLU A 53 -10.44 32.05 27.02
N SER A 54 -10.14 32.47 25.78
CA SER A 54 -10.35 31.65 24.59
C SER A 54 -9.32 30.54 24.51
N THR A 55 -9.76 29.31 24.80
CA THR A 55 -9.01 28.07 24.55
C THR A 55 -9.17 27.57 23.11
N THR A 56 -10.01 28.24 22.32
CA THR A 56 -10.29 27.92 20.93
C THR A 56 -9.25 28.55 19.99
N PHE A 57 -9.03 27.91 18.85
CA PHE A 57 -8.16 28.45 17.82
C PHE A 57 -8.68 29.81 17.33
N PRO A 58 -7.82 30.83 17.12
CA PRO A 58 -8.26 32.17 16.72
C PRO A 58 -9.09 32.15 15.42
N GLU A 59 -10.32 32.65 15.48
CA GLU A 59 -11.21 32.70 14.30
C GLU A 59 -10.64 33.57 13.18
N ALA A 60 -9.89 34.62 13.50
CA ALA A 60 -9.23 35.49 12.53
C ALA A 60 -8.22 34.75 11.63
N TRP A 61 -7.69 33.61 12.08
CA TRP A 61 -6.76 32.77 11.30
C TRP A 61 -7.50 31.66 10.53
N ASN A 62 -8.80 31.55 10.69
CA ASN A 62 -9.61 30.59 9.94
C ASN A 62 -9.81 31.09 8.50
N ILE A 63 -9.07 30.47 7.58
CA ILE A 63 -9.16 30.74 6.13
C ILE A 63 -10.45 30.20 5.48
N GLY A 64 -11.36 29.59 6.23
CA GLY A 64 -12.70 29.22 5.76
C GLY A 64 -12.76 28.05 4.77
N LEU A 65 -11.67 27.26 4.62
CA LEU A 65 -11.59 26.14 3.66
C LEU A 65 -12.68 25.07 3.83
N ARG A 66 -13.21 24.92 5.05
CA ARG A 66 -14.30 23.99 5.34
C ARG A 66 -15.54 24.27 4.49
N GLY A 67 -15.92 25.53 4.31
CA GLY A 67 -17.14 25.90 3.58
C GLY A 67 -17.15 25.40 2.12
N PRO A 68 -16.11 25.69 1.31
CA PRO A 68 -15.96 25.13 -0.03
C PRO A 68 -15.96 23.60 -0.06
N ILE A 69 -15.28 22.94 0.87
CA ILE A 69 -15.19 21.47 0.93
C ILE A 69 -16.57 20.86 1.24
N ASP A 70 -17.26 21.38 2.25
CA ASP A 70 -18.59 20.90 2.68
C ASP A 70 -19.63 21.10 1.57
N ARG A 71 -19.58 22.24 0.86
CA ARG A 71 -20.44 22.50 -0.31
C ARG A 71 -20.17 21.51 -1.44
N PHE A 72 -18.89 21.27 -1.76
CA PHE A 72 -18.52 20.30 -2.79
C PHE A 72 -18.96 18.89 -2.41
N GLN A 73 -18.73 18.45 -1.17
CA GLN A 73 -19.16 17.16 -0.66
C GLN A 73 -20.68 17.00 -0.76
N SER A 74 -21.42 18.01 -0.31
CA SER A 74 -22.89 18.00 -0.33
C SER A 74 -23.44 17.98 -1.76
N TRP A 75 -22.83 18.73 -2.66
CA TRP A 75 -23.15 18.70 -4.10
C TRP A 75 -22.92 17.31 -4.68
N VAL A 76 -21.74 16.71 -4.46
CA VAL A 76 -21.44 15.37 -4.95
C VAL A 76 -22.47 14.35 -4.45
N ILE A 77 -22.77 14.33 -3.15
CA ILE A 77 -23.73 13.39 -2.57
C ILE A 77 -25.14 13.61 -3.11
N GLY A 78 -25.60 14.87 -3.19
CA GLY A 78 -26.93 15.22 -3.67
C GLY A 78 -27.14 14.93 -5.16
N ASN A 79 -26.06 14.94 -5.95
CA ASN A 79 -26.13 14.78 -7.39
C ASN A 79 -25.86 13.35 -7.90
N ARG A 80 -25.57 12.38 -7.02
CA ARG A 80 -25.23 11.01 -7.45
C ARG A 80 -26.35 10.28 -8.21
N ALA A 81 -27.60 10.59 -7.90
CA ALA A 81 -28.76 9.92 -8.50
C ALA A 81 -29.17 10.52 -9.85
N ASP A 82 -29.12 11.85 -9.98
CA ASP A 82 -29.82 12.54 -11.08
C ASP A 82 -28.89 13.30 -12.03
N HIS A 83 -27.65 13.60 -11.60
CA HIS A 83 -26.78 14.43 -12.43
C HIS A 83 -26.21 13.63 -13.62
N PRO A 84 -26.19 14.19 -14.84
CA PRO A 84 -25.73 13.49 -16.05
C PRO A 84 -24.34 12.86 -15.91
N ALA A 85 -23.39 13.55 -15.26
CA ALA A 85 -22.06 12.97 -15.03
C ALA A 85 -22.11 11.68 -14.21
N PHE A 86 -22.98 11.58 -13.20
CA PHE A 86 -23.11 10.33 -12.45
C PHE A 86 -23.82 9.26 -13.27
N LEU A 87 -24.91 9.62 -13.96
CA LEU A 87 -25.68 8.68 -14.77
C LEU A 87 -24.89 8.09 -15.95
N TYR A 88 -24.08 8.90 -16.64
CA TYR A 88 -23.40 8.49 -17.87
C TYR A 88 -21.92 8.14 -17.70
N PHE A 89 -21.28 8.57 -16.63
CA PHE A 89 -19.85 8.28 -16.39
C PHE A 89 -19.62 7.42 -15.14
N PHE A 90 -20.01 7.89 -13.95
CA PHE A 90 -19.71 7.15 -12.71
C PHE A 90 -20.53 5.86 -12.54
N ASN A 91 -21.83 5.89 -12.81
CA ASN A 91 -22.73 4.76 -12.61
C ASN A 91 -22.43 3.59 -13.57
N PRO A 92 -22.13 3.81 -14.87
CA PRO A 92 -21.71 2.74 -15.76
C PRO A 92 -20.40 2.08 -15.32
N ILE A 93 -19.42 2.88 -14.87
CA ILE A 93 -18.17 2.35 -14.31
C ILE A 93 -18.48 1.50 -13.07
N LYS A 94 -19.26 2.05 -12.14
CA LYS A 94 -19.66 1.34 -10.92
C LYS A 94 -20.34 0.00 -11.23
N THR A 95 -21.31 0.03 -12.13
CA THR A 95 -22.11 -1.14 -12.52
C THR A 95 -21.26 -2.18 -13.23
N THR A 96 -20.36 -1.74 -14.11
CA THR A 96 -19.44 -2.65 -14.81
C THR A 96 -18.50 -3.36 -13.83
N VAL A 97 -17.93 -2.62 -12.87
CA VAL A 97 -17.08 -3.21 -11.82
C VAL A 97 -17.89 -4.17 -10.96
N ASP A 98 -19.05 -3.75 -10.44
CA ASP A 98 -19.90 -4.60 -9.59
C ASP A 98 -20.34 -5.87 -10.33
N ASN A 99 -20.75 -5.78 -11.60
CA ASN A 99 -21.14 -6.92 -12.42
C ASN A 99 -19.96 -7.86 -12.70
N SER A 100 -18.77 -7.31 -12.97
CA SER A 100 -17.57 -8.11 -13.20
C SER A 100 -17.17 -8.90 -11.95
N LEU A 101 -17.18 -8.23 -10.78
CA LEU A 101 -16.92 -8.90 -9.50
C LEU A 101 -17.96 -9.99 -9.23
N ARG A 102 -19.25 -9.71 -9.44
CA ARG A 102 -20.31 -10.72 -9.26
C ARG A 102 -20.15 -11.89 -10.20
N ALA A 103 -19.78 -11.67 -11.46
CA ALA A 103 -19.56 -12.73 -12.44
C ALA A 103 -18.41 -13.66 -12.01
N ILE A 104 -17.26 -13.08 -11.62
CA ILE A 104 -16.11 -13.84 -11.13
C ILE A 104 -16.45 -14.58 -9.85
N GLU A 105 -17.11 -13.92 -8.89
CA GLU A 105 -17.49 -14.54 -7.63
C GLU A 105 -18.51 -15.68 -7.83
N THR A 106 -19.45 -15.51 -8.75
CA THR A 106 -20.42 -16.56 -9.12
C THR A 106 -19.70 -17.76 -9.71
N LEU A 107 -18.74 -17.54 -10.62
CA LEU A 107 -17.93 -18.61 -11.20
C LEU A 107 -17.10 -19.35 -10.13
N LEU A 108 -16.45 -18.60 -9.23
CA LEU A 108 -15.67 -19.19 -8.14
C LEU A 108 -16.55 -20.00 -7.20
N ARG A 109 -17.69 -19.47 -6.78
CA ARG A 109 -18.62 -20.17 -5.89
C ARG A 109 -19.30 -21.37 -6.56
N TRP A 110 -19.46 -21.33 -7.87
CA TRP A 110 -19.99 -22.45 -8.65
C TRP A 110 -19.00 -23.61 -8.71
N LEU A 111 -17.69 -23.34 -8.68
CA LEU A 111 -16.67 -24.38 -8.56
C LEU A 111 -16.76 -25.09 -7.18
N PRO A 112 -16.77 -26.42 -7.14
CA PRO A 112 -16.61 -27.15 -5.89
C PRO A 112 -15.30 -26.79 -5.18
N TRP A 113 -15.33 -26.73 -3.84
CA TRP A 113 -14.16 -26.39 -3.02
C TRP A 113 -12.91 -27.24 -3.31
N PRO A 114 -12.97 -28.56 -3.63
CA PRO A 114 -11.77 -29.34 -3.93
C PRO A 114 -11.03 -28.85 -5.20
N ILE A 115 -11.77 -28.29 -6.16
CA ILE A 115 -11.19 -27.77 -7.41
C ILE A 115 -10.30 -26.55 -7.11
N HIS A 116 -10.68 -25.71 -6.16
CA HIS A 116 -9.86 -24.56 -5.76
C HIS A 116 -8.50 -24.99 -5.22
N PHE A 117 -8.47 -26.04 -4.40
CA PHE A 117 -7.22 -26.62 -3.89
C PHE A 117 -6.36 -27.18 -5.01
N LEU A 118 -6.95 -27.93 -5.94
CA LEU A 118 -6.25 -28.49 -7.09
C LEU A 118 -5.64 -27.38 -7.98
N LEU A 119 -6.44 -26.37 -8.32
CA LEU A 119 -5.99 -25.25 -9.15
C LEU A 119 -4.87 -24.45 -8.47
N LEU A 120 -5.04 -24.12 -7.19
CA LEU A 120 -4.03 -23.40 -6.42
C LEU A 120 -2.74 -24.20 -6.34
N TYR A 121 -2.84 -25.51 -6.08
CA TYR A 121 -1.70 -26.41 -6.07
C TYR A 121 -0.97 -26.43 -7.41
N ALA A 122 -1.70 -26.60 -8.52
CA ALA A 122 -1.13 -26.67 -9.87
C ALA A 122 -0.38 -25.38 -10.25
N VAL A 123 -0.99 -24.22 -10.00
CA VAL A 123 -0.38 -22.91 -10.28
C VAL A 123 0.87 -22.69 -9.42
N ALA A 124 0.76 -22.93 -8.11
CA ALA A 124 1.88 -22.74 -7.18
C ALA A 124 3.02 -23.75 -7.44
N TYR A 125 2.68 -24.99 -7.80
CA TYR A 125 3.63 -26.02 -8.20
C TYR A 125 4.40 -25.59 -9.45
N ARG A 126 3.71 -25.07 -10.47
CA ARG A 126 4.33 -24.61 -11.71
C ARG A 126 5.24 -23.40 -11.50
N ALA A 127 4.95 -22.56 -10.50
CA ALA A 127 5.73 -21.37 -10.18
C ALA A 127 7.02 -21.68 -9.39
N ARG A 128 6.95 -22.52 -8.35
CA ARG A 128 8.06 -22.71 -7.38
C ARG A 128 8.16 -24.14 -6.81
N GLY A 129 7.46 -25.12 -7.37
CA GLY A 129 7.50 -26.53 -6.95
C GLY A 129 6.65 -26.85 -5.71
N HIS A 130 6.78 -28.09 -5.22
CA HIS A 130 5.87 -28.67 -4.21
C HIS A 130 5.83 -27.90 -2.88
N ARG A 131 6.95 -27.34 -2.43
CA ARG A 131 7.02 -26.65 -1.13
C ARG A 131 6.07 -25.46 -1.06
N VAL A 132 6.05 -24.63 -2.12
CA VAL A 132 5.14 -23.49 -2.20
C VAL A 132 3.71 -23.97 -2.41
N ALA A 133 3.49 -24.94 -3.28
CA ALA A 133 2.16 -25.49 -3.56
C ALA A 133 1.45 -26.02 -2.31
N ILE A 134 2.13 -26.85 -1.51
CA ILE A 134 1.58 -27.38 -0.26
C ILE A 134 1.30 -26.25 0.72
N SER A 135 2.22 -25.29 0.87
CA SER A 135 2.03 -24.16 1.79
C SER A 135 0.80 -23.30 1.41
N SER A 136 0.57 -23.06 0.12
CA SER A 136 -0.59 -22.30 -0.37
C SER A 136 -1.90 -23.06 -0.15
N VAL A 137 -1.91 -24.37 -0.43
CA VAL A 137 -3.07 -25.25 -0.16
C VAL A 137 -3.41 -25.29 1.32
N VAL A 138 -2.41 -25.45 2.20
CA VAL A 138 -2.62 -25.42 3.65
C VAL A 138 -3.18 -24.08 4.11
N GLY A 139 -2.67 -22.97 3.56
CA GLY A 139 -3.21 -21.63 3.84
C GLY A 139 -4.68 -21.49 3.45
N LEU A 140 -5.05 -21.92 2.25
CA LEU A 140 -6.46 -21.90 1.81
C LEU A 140 -7.33 -22.85 2.66
N LEU A 141 -6.76 -23.97 3.11
CA LEU A 141 -7.47 -24.92 3.96
C LEU A 141 -7.78 -24.29 5.32
N LEU A 142 -6.83 -23.60 5.92
CA LEU A 142 -7.03 -22.87 7.18
C LEU A 142 -8.16 -21.83 7.05
N MET A 143 -8.23 -21.11 5.92
CA MET A 143 -9.33 -20.17 5.66
C MET A 143 -10.69 -20.87 5.65
N GLY A 144 -10.77 -22.05 5.02
CA GLY A 144 -11.98 -22.88 5.04
C GLY A 144 -12.32 -23.39 6.44
N LEU A 145 -11.32 -23.86 7.19
CA LEU A 145 -11.48 -24.38 8.55
C LEU A 145 -11.97 -23.31 9.54
N PHE A 146 -11.58 -22.04 9.35
CA PHE A 146 -12.09 -20.92 10.15
C PHE A 146 -13.45 -20.39 9.70
N GLY A 147 -14.10 -21.02 8.71
CA GLY A 147 -15.38 -20.56 8.18
C GLY A 147 -15.28 -19.26 7.36
N LEU A 148 -14.08 -18.89 6.92
CA LEU A 148 -13.80 -17.68 6.14
C LEU A 148 -13.80 -17.95 4.62
N TRP A 149 -14.45 -19.03 4.17
CA TRP A 149 -14.44 -19.42 2.76
C TRP A 149 -15.04 -18.35 1.86
N ASP A 150 -16.24 -17.87 2.17
CA ASP A 150 -16.93 -16.83 1.40
C ASP A 150 -16.15 -15.50 1.38
N ALA A 151 -15.62 -15.10 2.53
CA ALA A 151 -14.79 -13.91 2.65
C ALA A 151 -13.51 -14.05 1.80
N SER A 152 -12.88 -15.23 1.80
CA SER A 152 -11.69 -15.52 1.00
C SER A 152 -11.97 -15.47 -0.50
N MET A 153 -13.11 -16.00 -0.96
CA MET A 153 -13.51 -15.92 -2.37
C MET A 153 -13.80 -14.47 -2.79
N ALA A 154 -14.43 -13.67 -1.92
CA ALA A 154 -14.68 -12.26 -2.17
C ALA A 154 -13.37 -11.45 -2.26
N THR A 155 -12.42 -11.68 -1.34
CA THR A 155 -11.09 -11.04 -1.38
C THR A 155 -10.31 -11.46 -2.61
N PHE A 156 -10.30 -12.76 -2.94
CA PHE A 156 -9.62 -13.25 -4.14
C PHE A 156 -10.21 -12.61 -5.41
N THR A 157 -11.53 -12.56 -5.52
CA THR A 157 -12.22 -11.93 -6.64
C THR A 157 -11.85 -10.45 -6.78
N LEU A 158 -11.86 -9.71 -5.67
CA LEU A 158 -11.49 -8.30 -5.65
C LEU A 158 -10.04 -8.09 -6.09
N ILE A 159 -9.09 -8.83 -5.50
CA ILE A 159 -7.67 -8.70 -5.83
C ILE A 159 -7.40 -9.12 -7.27
N PHE A 160 -7.95 -10.25 -7.71
CA PHE A 160 -7.79 -10.75 -9.07
C PHE A 160 -8.27 -9.73 -10.11
N PHE A 161 -9.49 -9.21 -9.93
CA PHE A 161 -10.03 -8.20 -10.83
C PHE A 161 -9.23 -6.89 -10.79
N SER A 162 -8.83 -6.44 -9.60
CA SER A 162 -8.04 -5.20 -9.45
C SER A 162 -6.67 -5.31 -10.12
N VAL A 163 -5.98 -6.43 -9.94
CA VAL A 163 -4.69 -6.70 -10.60
C VAL A 163 -4.88 -6.79 -12.11
N PHE A 164 -5.92 -7.48 -12.58
CA PHE A 164 -6.23 -7.55 -14.01
C PHE A 164 -6.42 -6.15 -14.62
N VAL A 165 -7.25 -5.29 -14.00
CA VAL A 165 -7.46 -3.92 -14.47
C VAL A 165 -6.17 -3.09 -14.37
N ALA A 166 -5.41 -3.22 -13.29
CA ALA A 166 -4.14 -2.51 -13.12
C ALA A 166 -3.10 -2.90 -14.18
N LEU A 167 -3.04 -4.17 -14.58
CA LEU A 167 -2.17 -4.62 -15.68
C LEU A 167 -2.70 -4.17 -17.05
N LEU A 168 -4.02 -4.25 -17.25
CA LEU A 168 -4.67 -3.81 -18.49
C LEU A 168 -4.40 -2.33 -18.79
N ILE A 169 -4.32 -1.49 -17.76
CA ILE A 169 -3.98 -0.06 -17.89
C ILE A 169 -2.47 0.17 -17.81
N GLY A 170 -1.82 -0.48 -16.85
CA GLY A 170 -0.42 -0.23 -16.49
C GLY A 170 0.57 -0.70 -17.54
N ILE A 171 0.30 -1.82 -18.23
CA ILE A 171 1.18 -2.33 -19.29
C ILE A 171 1.17 -1.39 -20.50
N PRO A 172 0.01 -1.02 -21.11
CA PRO A 172 0.00 -0.07 -22.22
C PRO A 172 0.63 1.29 -21.86
N LEU A 173 0.33 1.81 -20.67
CA LEU A 173 0.90 3.09 -20.23
C LEU A 173 2.41 2.97 -19.98
N GLY A 174 2.89 1.84 -19.45
CA GLY A 174 4.31 1.54 -19.28
C GLY A 174 5.07 1.41 -20.61
N ILE A 175 4.45 0.78 -21.61
CA ILE A 175 4.96 0.72 -22.99
C ILE A 175 5.05 2.12 -23.59
N ALA A 176 3.99 2.92 -23.47
CA ALA A 176 3.97 4.28 -23.99
C ALA A 176 5.03 5.16 -23.31
N ALA A 177 5.17 5.08 -21.98
CA ALA A 177 6.19 5.81 -21.23
C ALA A 177 7.62 5.37 -21.58
N ALA A 178 7.84 4.10 -21.89
CA ALA A 178 9.14 3.62 -22.38
C ALA A 178 9.54 4.30 -23.70
N ARG A 179 8.58 4.46 -24.61
CA ARG A 179 8.77 5.03 -25.95
C ARG A 179 8.81 6.56 -25.98
N TYR A 180 8.07 7.23 -25.10
CA TYR A 180 7.94 8.69 -25.10
C TYR A 180 8.45 9.32 -23.79
N PRO A 181 9.69 9.87 -23.77
CA PRO A 181 10.27 10.46 -22.56
C PRO A 181 9.46 11.59 -21.94
N ARG A 182 8.75 12.38 -22.78
CA ARG A 182 7.85 13.45 -22.30
C ARG A 182 6.64 12.90 -21.54
N LEU A 183 6.08 11.77 -21.99
CA LEU A 183 4.97 11.12 -21.31
C LEU A 183 5.43 10.55 -19.96
N GLU A 184 6.61 9.92 -19.91
CA GLU A 184 7.18 9.44 -18.65
C GLU A 184 7.39 10.58 -17.65
N ALA A 185 7.95 11.71 -18.10
CA ALA A 185 8.16 12.88 -17.24
C ALA A 185 6.85 13.45 -16.67
N PHE A 186 5.76 13.41 -17.45
CA PHE A 186 4.44 13.83 -17.00
C PHE A 186 3.77 12.84 -16.04
N VAL A 187 3.89 11.54 -16.31
CA VAL A 187 3.26 10.47 -15.52
C VAL A 187 4.00 10.23 -14.20
N ARG A 188 5.32 10.43 -14.15
CA ARG A 188 6.15 10.14 -12.96
C ARG A 188 5.66 10.83 -11.68
N PRO A 189 5.37 12.14 -11.63
CA PRO A 189 4.83 12.80 -10.44
C PRO A 189 3.52 12.20 -9.94
N LEU A 190 2.63 11.77 -10.87
CA LEU A 190 1.38 11.10 -10.51
C LEU A 190 1.67 9.74 -9.86
N LEU A 191 2.61 8.97 -10.40
CA LEU A 191 3.01 7.69 -9.81
C LEU A 191 3.68 7.85 -8.46
N ASP A 192 4.51 8.89 -8.29
CA ASP A 192 5.14 9.22 -7.01
C ASP A 192 4.08 9.61 -5.96
N ALA A 193 3.09 10.41 -6.36
CA ALA A 193 1.94 10.74 -5.53
C ALA A 193 1.21 9.45 -5.11
N MET A 194 0.82 8.61 -6.06
CA MET A 194 0.07 7.35 -5.84
C MET A 194 0.77 6.38 -4.87
N GLN A 195 2.11 6.39 -4.83
CA GLN A 195 2.90 5.51 -3.95
C GLN A 195 3.13 6.09 -2.55
N THR A 196 3.03 7.41 -2.39
CA THR A 196 3.40 8.09 -1.14
C THR A 196 2.22 8.40 -0.23
N MET A 197 1.01 8.58 -0.76
CA MET A 197 -0.14 8.82 0.13
C MET A 197 -0.68 7.50 0.72
N PRO A 198 -1.10 7.50 1.99
CA PRO A 198 -1.77 6.36 2.58
C PRO A 198 -3.06 5.99 1.84
N ALA A 199 -3.39 4.69 1.79
CA ALA A 199 -4.59 4.19 1.11
C ALA A 199 -5.89 4.90 1.55
N PHE A 200 -6.01 5.26 2.83
CA PHE A 200 -7.18 5.97 3.37
C PHE A 200 -7.41 7.33 2.71
N VAL A 201 -6.35 8.03 2.30
CA VAL A 201 -6.44 9.35 1.66
C VAL A 201 -7.17 9.26 0.32
N TYR A 202 -6.89 8.21 -0.47
CA TYR A 202 -7.59 7.97 -1.73
C TYR A 202 -9.00 7.42 -1.55
N LEU A 203 -9.24 6.66 -0.47
CA LEU A 203 -10.53 6.03 -0.22
C LEU A 203 -11.64 7.07 0.03
N ILE A 204 -11.33 8.17 0.73
CA ILE A 204 -12.30 9.23 1.06
C ILE A 204 -12.97 9.80 -0.20
N PRO A 205 -12.24 10.36 -1.18
CA PRO A 205 -12.87 10.89 -2.39
C PRO A 205 -13.53 9.79 -3.22
N VAL A 206 -12.96 8.58 -3.30
CA VAL A 206 -13.56 7.50 -4.09
C VAL A 206 -14.92 7.07 -3.51
N VAL A 207 -15.05 6.93 -2.19
CA VAL A 207 -16.33 6.68 -1.51
C VAL A 207 -17.27 7.86 -1.68
N LEU A 208 -16.76 9.08 -1.71
CA LEU A 208 -17.55 10.28 -1.99
C LEU A 208 -18.17 10.25 -3.40
N PHE A 209 -17.51 9.70 -4.42
CA PHE A 209 -18.11 9.59 -5.76
C PHE A 209 -18.95 8.32 -5.95
N PHE A 210 -18.46 7.17 -5.48
CA PHE A 210 -19.05 5.86 -5.79
C PHE A 210 -19.95 5.29 -4.68
N GLY A 211 -20.03 5.96 -3.52
CA GLY A 211 -20.73 5.47 -2.34
C GLY A 211 -19.97 4.37 -1.61
N LEU A 212 -20.60 3.78 -0.59
CA LEU A 212 -20.07 2.62 0.13
C LEU A 212 -20.39 1.35 -0.67
N ALA A 213 -19.39 0.81 -1.36
CA ALA A 213 -19.52 -0.38 -2.19
C ALA A 213 -18.18 -1.12 -2.34
N ARG A 214 -18.20 -2.24 -3.07
CA ARG A 214 -16.99 -2.98 -3.46
C ARG A 214 -16.14 -2.19 -4.47
N THR A 215 -16.78 -1.41 -5.34
CA THR A 215 -16.12 -0.57 -6.35
C THR A 215 -15.05 0.37 -5.78
N PRO A 216 -15.28 1.16 -4.71
CA PRO A 216 -14.22 1.94 -4.08
C PRO A 216 -12.98 1.14 -3.69
N SER A 217 -13.17 -0.08 -3.18
CA SER A 217 -12.06 -0.94 -2.76
C SER A 217 -11.25 -1.43 -3.95
N VAL A 218 -11.90 -1.76 -5.07
CA VAL A 218 -11.23 -2.07 -6.34
C VAL A 218 -10.44 -0.86 -6.84
N ILE A 219 -11.05 0.32 -6.90
CA ILE A 219 -10.39 1.54 -7.40
C ILE A 219 -9.15 1.86 -6.55
N ALA A 220 -9.27 1.81 -5.22
CA ALA A 220 -8.14 2.04 -4.32
C ALA A 220 -7.01 1.01 -4.56
N THR A 221 -7.35 -0.26 -4.76
CA THR A 221 -6.38 -1.33 -5.05
C THR A 221 -5.70 -1.13 -6.40
N VAL A 222 -6.45 -0.71 -7.43
CA VAL A 222 -5.91 -0.38 -8.76
C VAL A 222 -4.94 0.80 -8.67
N ILE A 223 -5.30 1.87 -7.96
CA ILE A 223 -4.42 3.03 -7.73
C ILE A 223 -3.12 2.57 -7.06
N TYR A 224 -3.20 1.68 -6.07
CA TYR A 224 -2.01 1.17 -5.40
C TYR A 224 -1.14 0.28 -6.30
N ALA A 225 -1.75 -0.52 -7.18
CA ALA A 225 -1.04 -1.48 -8.03
C ALA A 225 -0.51 -0.88 -9.35
N LEU A 226 -1.06 0.25 -9.81
CA LEU A 226 -0.66 0.89 -11.06
C LEU A 226 0.82 1.32 -11.11
N PRO A 227 1.38 2.00 -10.08
CA PRO A 227 2.75 2.47 -10.12
C PRO A 227 3.81 1.37 -10.36
N PRO A 228 3.84 0.24 -9.62
CA PRO A 228 4.78 -0.83 -9.91
C PRO A 228 4.54 -1.45 -11.30
N ALA A 229 3.28 -1.63 -11.72
CA ALA A 229 2.97 -2.19 -13.04
C ALA A 229 3.56 -1.34 -14.19
N ILE A 230 3.36 -0.02 -14.12
CA ILE A 230 3.87 0.92 -15.13
C ILE A 230 5.40 0.95 -15.08
N ARG A 231 6.00 1.13 -13.90
CA ARG A 231 7.45 1.25 -13.73
C ARG A 231 8.20 0.00 -14.19
N LEU A 232 7.73 -1.19 -13.78
CA LEU A 232 8.37 -2.44 -14.16
C LEU A 232 8.23 -2.72 -15.65
N THR A 233 7.10 -2.36 -16.27
CA THR A 233 6.93 -2.46 -17.72
C THR A 233 7.87 -1.51 -18.46
N THR A 234 7.93 -0.23 -18.04
CA THR A 234 8.84 0.76 -18.64
C THR A 234 10.31 0.33 -18.52
N LEU A 235 10.71 -0.14 -17.34
CA LEU A 235 12.06 -0.64 -17.10
C LEU A 235 12.38 -1.87 -17.95
N GLY A 236 11.46 -2.85 -17.98
CA GLY A 236 11.65 -4.08 -18.74
C GLY A 236 11.87 -3.83 -20.23
N ILE A 237 11.13 -2.88 -20.81
CA ILE A 237 11.29 -2.51 -22.24
C ILE A 237 12.62 -1.80 -22.50
N ARG A 238 13.05 -0.91 -21.59
CA ARG A 238 14.32 -0.17 -21.73
C ARG A 238 15.56 -1.01 -21.50
N GLN A 239 15.44 -2.12 -20.78
CA GLN A 239 16.54 -3.04 -20.50
C GLN A 239 16.77 -4.06 -21.62
N VAL A 240 15.97 -4.07 -22.69
CA VAL A 240 16.20 -4.95 -23.84
C VAL A 240 17.44 -4.48 -24.60
N ASP A 241 18.37 -5.40 -24.86
CA ASP A 241 19.60 -5.13 -25.59
C ASP A 241 19.32 -4.59 -26.99
N ALA A 242 20.02 -3.51 -27.37
CA ALA A 242 19.88 -2.87 -28.67
C ALA A 242 20.14 -3.84 -29.84
N HIS A 243 21.06 -4.79 -29.67
CA HIS A 243 21.38 -5.78 -30.70
C HIS A 243 20.20 -6.73 -31.00
N VAL A 244 19.37 -7.05 -30.00
CA VAL A 244 18.16 -7.88 -30.20
C VAL A 244 17.07 -7.08 -30.92
N LEU A 245 17.04 -5.76 -30.73
CA LEU A 245 16.10 -4.86 -31.39
C LEU A 245 16.44 -4.64 -32.87
N GLU A 246 17.73 -4.62 -33.23
CA GLU A 246 18.19 -4.48 -34.62
C GLU A 246 18.05 -5.76 -35.44
N ALA A 247 17.88 -6.92 -34.79
CA ALA A 247 17.75 -8.23 -35.44
C ALA A 247 16.30 -8.67 -35.70
N ALA A 248 15.30 -7.98 -35.14
CA ALA A 248 13.87 -8.31 -35.21
C ALA A 248 13.13 -7.44 -36.23
#